data_AF-A0A1V6E2E1-F1
#
_entry.id   AF-A0A1V6E2E1-F1
#
_cell.length_a   1.000
_cell.length_b   1.000
_cell.length_c   1.000
_cell.angle_alpha   90.00
_cell.angle_beta   90.00
_cell.angle_gamma   90.00
#
_symmetry.space_group_name_H-M   'P 1'
#
loop_
_entity.id
_entity.type
_entity.pdbx_description
1 polymer ?
#
loop_
_entity_poly.entity_id
_entity_poly.type
_entity_poly.pdbx_seq_one_letter_code
_entity_poly.pdbx_strand_id
1 'polypeptide(L)'
;MLKEFPLQGRARLGVAVSKLQAGQVTEGVAALKLIAESAAELKSLRAEAAYLLTSQAASAGNAADVQKYADMLDQIDGQSAWAQRATILRATVAPETASAK
;
A
#
# COMPACT_ATOMS: atom_id res chain seq x y z
N MET A 1 9.43 23.53 -19.34
CA MET A 1 9.80 22.36 -18.51
C MET A 1 8.90 22.36 -17.28
N LEU A 2 7.93 21.45 -17.22
CA LEU A 2 7.10 21.27 -16.02
C LEU A 2 7.99 20.65 -14.94
N LYS A 3 8.11 21.29 -13.78
CA LYS A 3 8.94 20.84 -12.66
C LYS A 3 8.53 19.41 -12.27
N GLU A 4 9.39 18.44 -12.57
CA GLU A 4 9.08 17.03 -12.86
C GLU A 4 8.69 16.16 -11.65
N PHE A 5 8.92 16.66 -10.42
CA PHE A 5 8.93 15.81 -9.23
C PHE A 5 7.56 15.25 -8.77
N PRO A 6 6.45 16.01 -8.72
CA PRO A 6 5.20 15.47 -8.15
C PRO A 6 4.40 14.59 -9.12
N LEU A 7 4.59 14.75 -10.43
CA LEU A 7 3.79 14.08 -11.45
C LEU A 7 4.37 12.72 -11.83
N GLN A 8 5.69 12.59 -11.86
CA GLN A 8 6.35 11.33 -12.17
C GLN A 8 6.07 10.26 -11.10
N GLY A 9 6.07 10.64 -9.81
CA GLY A 9 5.70 9.73 -8.72
C GLY A 9 4.25 9.25 -8.83
N ARG A 10 3.31 10.17 -9.13
CA ARG A 10 1.90 9.83 -9.38
C ARG A 10 1.72 8.92 -10.59
N ALA A 11 2.44 9.17 -11.68
CA ALA A 11 2.39 8.32 -12.86
C ALA A 11 2.84 6.88 -12.55
N ARG A 12 3.92 6.72 -11.77
CA ARG A 12 4.39 5.40 -11.32
C ARG A 12 3.38 4.70 -10.42
N LEU A 13 2.72 5.43 -9.51
CA LEU A 13 1.64 4.88 -8.69
C LEU A 13 0.46 4.40 -9.54
N GLY A 14 0.05 5.20 -10.53
CA GLY A 14 -1.00 4.82 -11.48
C GLY A 14 -0.64 3.56 -12.27
N VAL A 15 0.59 3.45 -12.76
CA VAL A 15 1.08 2.22 -13.45
C VAL A 15 1.01 1.00 -12.52
N ALA A 16 1.40 1.14 -11.26
CA ALA A 16 1.33 0.05 -10.30
C ALA A 16 -0.12 -0.42 -10.06
N VAL A 17 -1.06 0.52 -9.93
CA VAL A 17 -2.49 0.23 -9.80
C VAL A 17 -3.04 -0.45 -11.06
N SER A 18 -2.69 0.03 -12.26
CA SER A 18 -3.12 -0.60 -13.51
C SER A 18 -2.64 -2.05 -13.62
N LYS A 19 -1.43 -2.36 -13.16
CA LYS A 19 -0.92 -3.74 -13.10
C LYS A 19 -1.76 -4.62 -12.16
N LEU A 20 -2.09 -4.12 -10.96
CA LEU A 20 -2.97 -4.84 -10.03
C LEU A 20 -4.33 -5.13 -10.68
N GLN A 21 -4.95 -4.13 -11.32
CA GLN A 21 -6.23 -4.26 -12.00
C GLN A 21 -6.19 -5.21 -13.21
N ALA A 22 -5.03 -5.31 -13.87
CA ALA A 22 -4.81 -6.25 -14.97
C ALA A 22 -4.49 -7.69 -14.49
N GLY A 23 -4.54 -7.97 -13.19
CA GLY A 23 -4.20 -9.28 -12.63
C GLY A 23 -2.70 -9.55 -12.52
N GLN A 24 -1.84 -8.58 -12.87
CA GLN A 24 -0.39 -8.63 -12.70
C GLN A 24 -0.01 -8.30 -11.25
N VAL A 25 -0.51 -9.11 -10.32
CA VAL A 25 -0.47 -8.80 -8.87
C VAL A 25 0.96 -8.69 -8.38
N THR A 26 1.84 -9.62 -8.79
CA THR A 26 3.25 -9.61 -8.39
C THR A 26 3.96 -8.32 -8.82
N GLU A 27 3.79 -7.92 -10.08
CA GLU A 27 4.42 -6.73 -10.64
C GLU A 27 3.83 -5.44 -10.07
N GLY A 28 2.52 -5.41 -9.82
CA GLY A 28 1.86 -4.27 -9.17
C GLY A 28 2.34 -4.08 -7.73
N VAL A 29 2.38 -5.17 -6.95
CA VAL A 29 2.90 -5.17 -5.58
C VAL A 29 4.37 -4.75 -5.54
N ALA A 30 5.21 -5.28 -6.42
CA ALA A 30 6.61 -4.89 -6.49
C ALA A 30 6.78 -3.39 -6.79
N ALA A 31 6.00 -2.85 -7.73
CA ALA A 31 6.03 -1.43 -8.07
C ALA A 31 5.57 -0.53 -6.91
N LEU A 32 4.53 -0.92 -6.17
CA LEU A 32 4.08 -0.18 -4.99
C LEU A 32 5.12 -0.19 -3.86
N LYS A 33 5.79 -1.33 -3.62
CA LYS A 33 6.87 -1.43 -2.62
C LYS A 33 8.00 -0.45 -2.92
N LEU A 34 8.45 -0.38 -4.18
CA LEU A 34 9.48 0.58 -4.59
C LEU A 34 9.08 2.04 -4.30
N ILE A 35 7.79 2.39 -4.43
CA ILE A 35 7.30 3.73 -4.11
C ILE A 35 7.26 3.94 -2.59
N ALA A 36 6.69 3.01 -1.82
CA ALA A 36 6.54 3.14 -0.38
C ALA A 36 7.89 3.22 0.37
N GLU A 37 8.88 2.46 -0.10
CA GLU A 37 10.21 2.36 0.53
C GLU A 37 11.17 3.49 0.11
N SER A 38 10.89 4.18 -0.99
CA SER A 38 11.78 5.22 -1.53
C SER A 38 11.69 6.53 -0.74
N ALA A 39 12.74 6.88 0.01
CA ALA A 39 12.86 8.15 0.70
C ALA A 39 12.94 9.38 -0.25
N ALA A 40 13.15 9.16 -1.55
CA ALA A 40 13.14 10.21 -2.57
C ALA A 40 11.71 10.58 -3.01
N GLU A 41 10.71 9.75 -2.70
CA GLU A 41 9.31 10.07 -2.98
C GLU A 41 8.70 11.00 -1.94
N LEU A 42 7.67 11.73 -2.36
CA LEU A 42 6.84 12.51 -1.43
C LEU A 42 6.23 11.57 -0.37
N LYS A 43 6.33 11.97 0.90
CA LYS A 43 5.71 11.26 2.03
C LYS A 43 4.26 10.84 1.74
N SER A 44 3.47 11.71 1.12
CA SER A 44 2.08 11.41 0.74
C SER A 44 1.94 10.29 -0.30
N LEU A 45 2.84 10.20 -1.28
CA LEU A 45 2.86 9.12 -2.27
C LEU A 45 3.28 7.79 -1.65
N ARG A 46 4.26 7.85 -0.72
CA ARG A 46 4.69 6.68 0.03
C ARG A 46 3.56 6.10 0.88
N ALA A 47 2.83 6.99 1.56
CA ALA A 47 1.67 6.60 2.37
C ALA A 47 0.53 6.01 1.52
N GLU A 48 0.24 6.60 0.36
CA GLU A 48 -0.76 6.05 -0.56
C GLU A 48 -0.35 4.66 -1.08
N ALA A 49 0.93 4.48 -1.48
CA ALA A 49 1.44 3.19 -1.93
C ALA A 49 1.39 2.12 -0.83
N ALA A 50 1.73 2.47 0.41
CA ALA A 50 1.62 1.58 1.56
C ALA A 50 0.16 1.15 1.81
N TYR A 51 -0.79 2.08 1.75
CA TYR A 51 -2.21 1.76 1.86
C TYR A 51 -2.70 0.83 0.73
N LEU A 52 -2.27 1.05 -0.51
CA LEU A 52 -2.64 0.19 -1.64
C LEU A 52 -2.08 -1.24 -1.46
N LEU A 53 -0.89 -1.39 -0.88
CA LEU A 53 -0.35 -2.69 -0.48
C LEU A 53 -1.22 -3.35 0.60
N THR A 54 -1.61 -2.60 1.65
CA THR A 54 -2.53 -3.10 2.68
C THR A 54 -3.86 -3.55 2.08
N SER A 55 -4.45 -2.74 1.18
CA SER A 55 -5.71 -3.06 0.51
C SER A 55 -5.60 -4.31 -0.34
N GLN A 56 -4.51 -4.46 -1.10
CA GLN A 56 -4.28 -5.65 -1.92
C GLN A 56 -4.12 -6.91 -1.05
N ALA A 57 -3.40 -6.81 0.06
CA ALA A 57 -3.23 -7.92 1.00
C ALA A 57 -4.56 -8.30 1.65
N ALA A 58 -5.40 -7.32 2.01
CA ALA A 58 -6.72 -7.54 2.57
C ALA A 58 -7.65 -8.24 1.57
N SER A 59 -7.65 -7.80 0.30
CA SER A 59 -8.39 -8.48 -0.77
C SER A 59 -7.92 -9.92 -1.02
N ALA A 60 -6.67 -10.24 -0.70
CA ALA A 60 -6.13 -11.60 -0.77
C ALA A 60 -6.35 -12.42 0.52
N GLY A 61 -6.97 -11.86 1.56
CA GLY A 61 -7.14 -12.51 2.86
C GLY A 61 -5.84 -12.73 3.64
N ASN A 62 -4.75 -12.07 3.25
CA ASN A 62 -3.43 -12.26 3.85
C ASN A 62 -3.25 -11.31 5.04
N ALA A 63 -3.63 -11.76 6.24
CA ALA A 63 -3.58 -10.94 7.45
C ALA A 63 -2.16 -10.51 7.84
N ALA A 64 -1.16 -11.37 7.60
CA ALA A 64 0.23 -11.08 7.89
C ALA A 64 0.74 -9.87 7.07
N ASP A 65 0.47 -9.87 5.76
CA ASP A 65 0.85 -8.75 4.89
C ASP A 65 0.00 -7.49 5.17
N VAL A 66 -1.27 -7.63 5.55
CA VAL A 66 -2.09 -6.49 5.99
C VAL A 66 -1.45 -5.79 7.18
N GLN A 67 -1.05 -6.54 8.20
CA GLN A 67 -0.39 -5.98 9.38
C GLN A 67 0.93 -5.31 9.00
N LYS A 68 1.78 -6.01 8.24
CA LYS A 68 3.08 -5.52 7.79
C LYS A 68 2.98 -4.17 7.06
N TYR A 69 2.09 -4.05 6.08
CA TYR A 69 1.98 -2.81 5.29
C TYR A 69 1.27 -1.70 6.04
N ALA A 70 0.34 -2.04 6.95
CA ALA A 70 -0.26 -1.05 7.84
C ALA A 70 0.77 -0.47 8.82
N ASP A 71 1.67 -1.28 9.36
CA ASP A 71 2.77 -0.80 10.22
C ASP A 71 3.75 0.08 9.45
N MET A 72 4.09 -0.29 8.21
CA MET A 72 4.87 0.56 7.31
C MET A 72 4.18 1.91 7.07
N LEU A 73 2.87 1.91 6.85
CA LEU A 73 2.09 3.14 6.70
C LEU A 73 2.10 4.00 7.97
N ASP A 74 1.97 3.37 9.14
CA ASP A 74 2.04 4.06 10.43
C ASP A 74 3.43 4.71 10.63
N GLN A 75 4.50 4.05 10.20
CA GLN A 75 5.87 4.59 10.19
C GLN A 75 6.06 5.75 9.18
N ILE A 76 5.41 5.71 8.02
CA ILE A 76 5.50 6.77 7.02
C ILE A 76 4.67 7.99 7.45
N ASP A 77 3.40 7.77 7.81
CA ASP A 77 2.45 8.80 8.18
C ASP A 77 1.23 8.26 8.95
N GLY A 78 1.41 7.87 10.21
CA GLY A 78 0.32 7.38 11.07
C GLY A 78 -0.83 8.35 11.35
N GLN A 79 -0.67 9.64 11.01
CA GLN A 79 -1.75 10.64 11.12
C GLN A 79 -2.49 10.88 9.80
N SER A 80 -2.10 10.20 8.72
CA SER A 80 -2.72 10.36 7.41
C SER A 80 -4.14 9.76 7.38
N ALA A 81 -4.96 10.26 6.46
CA ALA A 81 -6.25 9.63 6.13
C ALA A 81 -6.06 8.18 5.62
N TRP A 82 -4.90 7.86 5.04
CA TRP A 82 -4.56 6.51 4.62
C TRP A 82 -4.37 5.57 5.82
N ALA A 83 -3.68 6.01 6.88
CA ALA A 83 -3.49 5.22 8.10
C ALA A 83 -4.82 4.90 8.81
N GLN A 84 -5.74 5.87 8.83
CA GLN A 84 -7.11 5.65 9.33
C GLN A 84 -7.84 4.56 8.52
N ARG A 85 -7.74 4.59 7.19
CA ARG A 85 -8.34 3.57 6.32
C ARG A 85 -7.68 2.20 6.49
N ALA A 86 -6.36 2.13 6.64
CA ALA A 86 -5.65 0.88 6.90
C ALA A 86 -6.07 0.24 8.24
N THR A 87 -6.39 1.05 9.24
CA THR A 87 -6.95 0.56 10.51
C THR A 87 -8.30 -0.12 10.32
N ILE A 88 -9.16 0.44 9.48
CA ILE A 88 -10.44 -0.20 9.10
C ILE A 88 -10.16 -1.52 8.37
N LEU A 89 -9.22 -1.54 7.41
CA LEU A 89 -8.86 -2.77 6.68
C LEU A 89 -8.33 -3.87 7.61
N ARG A 90 -7.48 -3.54 8.59
CA ARG A 90 -7.01 -4.51 9.61
C ARG A 90 -8.17 -5.21 10.31
N ALA A 91 -9.26 -4.51 10.58
CA ALA A 91 -10.44 -5.09 11.22
C ALA A 91 -11.28 -5.98 10.29
N THR A 92 -11.10 -5.90 8.96
CA THR A 92 -11.87 -6.70 7.99
C THR A 92 -11.29 -8.09 7.72
N VAL A 93 -10.05 -8.33 8.13
CA VAL A 93 -9.34 -9.59 7.91
C VAL A 93 -9.19 -10.33 9.23
N ALA A 94 -9.63 -11.59 9.28
CA ALA A 94 -9.45 -12.40 10.47
C ALA A 94 -7.95 -12.64 10.72
N PRO A 95 -7.45 -12.52 11.96
CA PRO A 95 -6.09 -12.93 12.28
C PRO A 95 -5.91 -14.41 11.96
N GLU A 96 -4.76 -14.80 11.39
CA GLU A 96 -4.48 -16.17 10.90
C GLU A 96 -4.70 -17.27 11.96
N THR A 97 -4.75 -16.91 13.25
CA THR A 97 -5.04 -17.84 14.35
C THR A 97 -6.52 -18.20 14.54
N ALA A 98 -7.45 -17.69 13.71
CA ALA A 98 -8.88 -17.96 13.85
C ALA A 98 -9.36 -19.31 13.24
N SER A 99 -8.47 -20.12 12.67
CA SER A 99 -8.75 -21.52 12.28
C SER A 99 -7.92 -22.51 13.08
N ALA A 100 -8.27 -22.66 14.35
CA ALA A 100 -8.04 -23.90 15.08
C ALA A 100 -9.38 -24.29 15.71
N LYS A 101 -10.11 -25.17 15.03
CA LYS A 101 -11.25 -25.89 15.58
C LYS A 101 -10.90 -27.36 15.68
#